data_AF-F8P4Z3-F1
#
_entry.id   AF-F8P4Z3-F1
#
_cell.length_a   1.000
_cell.length_b   1.000
_cell.length_c   1.000
_cell.angle_alpha   90.00
_cell.angle_beta   90.00
_cell.angle_gamma   90.00
#
_symmetry.space_group_name_H-M   'P 1'
#
loop_
_entity.id
_entity.type
_entity.pdbx_description
1 polymer ?
#
loop_
_entity_poly.entity_id
_entity_poly.type
_entity_poly.pdbx_seq_one_letter_code
_entity_poly.pdbx_strand_id
1 'polypeptide(L)' 'MTQYFADVLQKPTSGLDVPDLQAIAKDFNVAATLIMCRITIAIAVQCEKNKEIIEKIQRL' A
#
# COMPACT_ATOMS: atom_id res chain seq x y z
N MET A 1 -6.29 -7.75 -4.48
CA MET A 1 -5.79 -6.51 -3.83
C MET A 1 -6.48 -5.27 -4.33
N THR A 2 -6.61 -5.06 -5.65
CA THR A 2 -7.40 -3.96 -6.23
C THR A 2 -8.88 -3.96 -5.81
N GLN A 3 -9.51 -5.14 -5.71
CA GLN A 3 -10.89 -5.27 -5.20
C GLN A 3 -11.05 -4.89 -3.73
N TYR A 4 -10.10 -5.20 -2.84
CA TYR A 4 -10.18 -4.79 -1.43
C TYR A 4 -10.15 -3.26 -1.27
N PHE A 5 -9.40 -2.58 -2.14
CA PHE A 5 -9.31 -1.13 -2.17
C PHE A 5 -10.63 -0.45 -2.56
N ALA A 6 -11.32 -1.01 -3.55
CA ALA A 6 -12.58 -0.47 -4.04
C ALA A 6 -13.76 -0.86 -3.12
N ASP A 7 -13.85 -2.13 -2.72
CA ASP A 7 -15.02 -2.68 -2.06
C ASP A 7 -15.02 -2.49 -0.54
N VAL A 8 -13.84 -2.44 0.11
CA VAL A 8 -13.74 -2.35 1.59
C VAL A 8 -13.37 -0.96 2.07
N LEU A 9 -12.45 -0.28 1.38
CA LEU A 9 -11.96 1.03 1.83
C LEU A 9 -12.78 2.21 1.32
N GLN A 10 -13.58 2.06 0.24
CA GLN A 10 -14.40 3.12 -0.39
C GLN A 10 -13.70 4.48 -0.51
N LYS A 11 -12.38 4.48 -0.68
CA LYS A 11 -11.57 5.69 -0.76
C LYS A 11 -10.97 5.85 -2.14
N PRO A 12 -10.90 7.09 -2.66
CA PRO A 12 -10.33 7.33 -3.97
C PRO A 12 -8.89 6.83 -3.99
N THR A 13 -8.59 5.90 -4.90
CA THR A 13 -7.23 5.48 -5.26
C THR A 13 -6.47 6.56 -6.04
N SER A 14 -7.07 7.74 -6.18
CA SER A 14 -6.54 8.94 -6.82
C SER A 14 -5.28 9.43 -6.08
N GLY A 15 -4.13 8.85 -6.42
CA GLY A 15 -2.83 9.16 -5.82
C GLY A 15 -1.97 7.93 -5.47
N LEU A 16 -2.50 6.72 -5.61
CA LEU A 16 -1.73 5.49 -5.46
C LEU A 16 -1.25 5.02 -6.83
N ASP A 17 0.04 5.18 -7.10
CA ASP A 17 0.70 4.56 -8.25
C ASP A 17 0.45 3.05 -8.24
N VAL A 18 0.05 2.48 -9.37
CA VAL A 18 -0.20 1.03 -9.47
C VAL A 18 1.16 0.33 -9.68
N PRO A 19 1.57 -0.61 -8.81
CA PRO A 19 2.86 -1.26 -8.93
C PRO A 19 2.80 -2.29 -10.06
N ASP A 20 3.83 -2.31 -10.90
CA ASP A 20 3.99 -3.37 -11.90
C ASP A 20 4.45 -4.67 -11.23
N LEU A 21 3.49 -5.55 -10.95
CA LEU A 21 3.74 -6.84 -10.30
C LEU A 21 4.60 -7.79 -11.16
N GLN A 22 4.60 -7.64 -12.49
CA GLN A 22 5.45 -8.47 -13.35
C GLN A 22 6.90 -8.03 -13.26
N ALA A 23 7.16 -6.73 -13.28
CA ALA A 23 8.51 -6.18 -13.13
C ALA A 23 9.12 -6.54 -11.76
N ILE A 24 8.29 -6.60 -10.70
CA ILE A 24 8.74 -7.10 -9.38
C ILE A 24 9.13 -8.58 -9.47
N ALA A 25 8.28 -9.42 -10.04
CA ALA A 25 8.46 -10.88 -10.04
C ALA A 25 9.58 -11.36 -10.98
N LYS A 26 9.77 -10.69 -12.12
CA LYS A 26 10.76 -11.09 -13.14
C LYS A 26 12.09 -10.39 -12.98
N ASP A 27 12.05 -9.08 -12.76
CA ASP A 27 13.24 -8.23 -12.85
C ASP A 27 13.70 -7.70 -11.49
N PHE A 28 13.06 -8.14 -10.40
CA PHE A 28 13.29 -7.64 -9.05
C PHE A 28 13.25 -6.10 -9.00
N ASN A 29 12.33 -5.50 -9.76
CA ASN A 29 12.29 -4.06 -9.96
C ASN A 29 12.06 -3.33 -8.63
N VAL A 30 13.09 -2.61 -8.18
CA VAL A 30 13.10 -1.90 -6.89
C VAL A 30 12.07 -0.78 -6.86
N ALA A 31 11.90 -0.04 -7.95
CA ALA A 31 10.94 1.06 -8.03
C ALA A 31 9.49 0.55 -7.87
N ALA A 32 9.13 -0.51 -8.60
CA ALA A 32 7.82 -1.15 -8.49
C ALA A 32 7.60 -1.76 -7.09
N THR A 33 8.65 -2.32 -6.48
CA THR A 33 8.60 -2.84 -5.10
C THR A 33 8.35 -1.71 -4.09
N LEU A 34 9.01 -0.56 -4.23
CA LEU A 34 8.79 0.60 -3.35
C LEU A 34 7.37 1.15 -3.48
N ILE A 35 6.82 1.18 -4.68
CA ILE A 35 5.40 1.54 -4.92
C ILE A 35 4.49 0.58 -4.13
N MET A 36 4.75 -0.73 -4.19
CA MET A 36 3.99 -1.73 -3.44
C MET A 36 4.09 -1.54 -1.91
N CYS A 37 5.26 -1.19 -1.38
CA CYS A 37 5.44 -0.87 0.04
C CYS A 37 4.61 0.36 0.45
N ARG A 38 4.63 1.43 -0.36
CA ARG A 38 3.86 2.66 -0.10
C ARG A 38 2.37 2.39 -0.04
N ILE A 39 1.85 1.58 -0.96
CA ILE A 39 0.44 1.18 -0.97
C ILE A 39 0.10 0.39 0.29
N THR A 40 0.93 -0.57 0.68
CA THR A 40 0.72 -1.38 1.88
C THR A 40 0.63 -0.50 3.13
N ILE A 41 1.53 0.48 3.27
CA ILE A 41 1.50 1.43 4.40
C ILE A 41 0.24 2.29 4.34
N ALA A 42 -0.11 2.82 3.15
CA ALA A 42 -1.29 3.63 2.96
C ALA A 42 -2.58 2.87 3.32
N ILE A 43 -2.67 1.57 3.00
CA ILE A 43 -3.78 0.71 3.45
C ILE A 43 -3.74 0.60 4.98
N ALA A 44 -2.58 0.23 5.54
CA ALA A 44 -2.43 -0.07 6.95
C ALA A 44 -2.86 1.11 7.86
N VAL A 45 -2.50 2.34 7.50
CA VAL A 45 -2.89 3.56 8.26
C VAL A 45 -4.35 3.98 8.08
N GLN A 46 -5.10 3.31 7.21
CA GLN A 46 -6.52 3.59 6.96
C GLN A 46 -7.47 2.54 7.53
N CYS A 47 -6.94 1.46 8.10
CA CYS A 47 -7.71 0.42 8.79
C CYS A 47 -8.21 0.88 10.18
N GLU A 48 -9.14 0.14 10.79
CA GLU A 48 -9.68 0.44 12.13
C GLU A 48 -8.61 0.54 13.23
N LYS A 49 -7.48 -0.15 13.04
CA LYS A 49 -6.30 -0.12 13.94
C LYS A 49 -5.27 0.96 13.57
N ASN A 50 -5.66 1.99 12.81
CA ASN A 50 -4.76 3.02 12.30
C ASN A 50 -3.87 3.64 13.39
N LYS A 51 -4.41 3.95 14.58
CA LYS A 51 -3.66 4.57 15.68
C LYS A 51 -2.48 3.72 16.12
N GLU A 52 -2.70 2.42 16.35
CA GLU A 52 -1.65 1.47 16.75
C GLU A 52 -0.57 1.33 15.68
N ILE A 53 -0.98 1.32 14.40
CA ILE A 53 -0.06 1.21 13.26
C ILE A 53 0.77 2.49 13.11
N ILE A 54 0.15 3.66 13.21
CA ILE A 54 0.84 4.96 13.14
C ILE A 54 1.83 5.10 14.30
N GLU A 55 1.45 4.71 15.52
CA GLU A 55 2.35 4.73 16.67
C GLU A 55 3.57 3.80 16.48
N LYS A 56 3.38 2.61 15.90
CA LYS A 56 4.50 1.71 15.58
C LYS A 56 5.43 2.31 14.53
N ILE A 57 4.88 2.97 13.51
CA ILE A 57 5.67 3.63 12.46
C ILE A 57 6.48 4.79 13.05
N GLN A 58 5.91 5.58 13.96
CA GLN A 58 6.60 6.71 14.60
C GLN A 58 7.73 6.30 15.56
N ARG A 59 7.77 5.03 15.99
CA ARG A 59 8.81 4.49 16.89
C ARG A 59 9.97 3.81 16.16
N LEU A 60 9.89 3.66 14.84
CA LEU A 60 11.01 3.22 13.99
C LEU A 60 12.06 4.31 13.87
#